data_AF-A0A966XGD9-F1
#
_entry.id   AF-A0A966XGD9-F1
#
_cell.length_a   1.000
_cell.length_b   1.000
_cell.length_c   1.000
_cell.angle_alpha   90.00
_cell.angle_beta   90.00
_cell.angle_gamma   90.00
#
_symmetry.space_group_name_H-M   'P 1'
#
loop_
_entity.id
_entity.type
_entity.pdbx_description
1 polymer ?
#
loop_
_entity_poly.entity_id
_entity_poly.type
_entity_poly.pdbx_seq_one_letter_code
_entity_poly.pdbx_strand_id
1 'polypeptide(L)'
;LSARMDVVSMQFHTANIGAVICVPALYFGGVLSVEMLTYVTPEPLFALWLLGVGFFASVSHFLMSLALQYAPSSTLAPLHYLELIMAGVLGYVIFSDVPNALALCGMVIVILSGLYVVYRERVLNS
;
A
#
# COMPACT_ATOMS: atom_id res chain seq x y z
N LEU A 1 -21.98 15.43 11.86
CA LEU A 1 -21.11 16.20 10.92
C LEU A 1 -20.11 15.32 10.13
N SER A 2 -19.78 14.09 10.57
CA SER A 2 -18.77 13.23 9.92
C SER A 2 -19.25 12.41 8.70
N ALA A 3 -20.52 12.52 8.31
CA ALA A 3 -21.16 11.66 7.29
C ALA A 3 -20.99 12.15 5.83
N ARG A 4 -20.17 13.18 5.58
CA ARG A 4 -19.93 13.74 4.23
C ARG A 4 -18.47 14.17 4.02
N MET A 5 -17.50 13.50 4.64
CA MET A 5 -16.16 13.65 4.12
C MET A 5 -16.08 12.75 2.90
N ASP A 6 -16.28 13.37 1.74
CA ASP A 6 -16.15 12.68 0.46
C ASP A 6 -14.78 12.00 0.42
N VAL A 7 -14.75 10.69 0.17
CA VAL A 7 -13.51 9.90 0.13
C VAL A 7 -12.48 10.56 -0.80
N VAL A 8 -12.96 11.13 -1.90
CA VAL A 8 -12.17 11.91 -2.87
C VAL A 8 -11.51 13.14 -2.22
N SER A 9 -12.22 13.85 -1.36
CA SER A 9 -11.70 15.02 -0.62
C SER A 9 -10.59 14.61 0.36
N MET A 10 -10.76 13.48 1.06
CA MET A 10 -9.72 12.96 1.95
C MET A 10 -8.45 12.59 1.17
N GLN A 11 -8.59 11.86 0.06
CA GLN A 11 -7.46 11.47 -0.78
C GLN A 11 -6.75 12.67 -1.39
N PHE A 12 -7.51 13.65 -1.86
CA PHE A 12 -6.94 14.88 -2.41
C PHE A 12 -6.13 15.65 -1.36
N HIS A 13 -6.65 15.75 -0.13
CA HIS A 13 -5.95 16.40 0.97
C HIS A 13 -4.64 15.66 1.32
N THR A 14 -4.67 14.34 1.44
CA THR A 14 -3.47 13.51 1.69
C THR A 14 -2.45 13.63 0.56
N ALA A 15 -2.90 13.63 -0.70
CA ALA A 15 -2.03 13.82 -1.86
C ALA A 15 -1.39 15.21 -1.87
N ASN A 16 -2.16 16.25 -1.51
CA ASN A 16 -1.65 17.62 -1.44
C ASN A 16 -0.59 17.77 -0.33
N ILE A 17 -0.84 17.22 0.86
CA ILE A 17 0.15 17.19 1.95
C ILE A 17 1.42 16.47 1.50
N GLY A 18 1.27 15.31 0.85
CA GLY A 18 2.41 14.57 0.29
C GLY A 18 3.23 15.41 -0.68
N ALA A 19 2.57 16.12 -1.61
CA ALA A 19 3.25 16.98 -2.58
C ALA A 19 3.97 18.17 -1.89
N VAL A 20 3.32 18.81 -0.90
CA VAL A 20 3.90 19.91 -0.13
C VAL A 20 5.13 19.47 0.66
N ILE A 21 5.22 18.21 1.09
CA ILE A 21 6.39 17.66 1.78
C ILE A 21 7.48 17.24 0.78
N CYS A 22 7.11 16.54 -0.29
CA CYS A 22 8.07 15.98 -1.25
C CYS A 22 8.76 17.05 -2.10
N VAL A 23 8.06 18.11 -2.52
CA VAL A 23 8.63 19.14 -3.42
C VAL A 23 9.78 19.91 -2.75
N PRO A 24 9.65 20.42 -1.51
CA PRO A 24 10.77 21.02 -0.80
C PRO A 24 11.88 20.02 -0.50
N ALA A 25 11.55 18.79 -0.12
CA ALA A 25 12.54 17.76 0.18
C ALA A 25 13.45 17.46 -1.03
N LEU A 26 12.87 17.35 -2.24
CA LEU A 26 13.62 17.17 -3.48
C LEU A 26 14.43 18.42 -3.87
N TYR A 27 13.87 19.61 -3.64
CA TYR A 27 14.57 20.87 -3.91
C TYR A 27 15.81 21.04 -3.00
N PHE A 28 15.64 20.91 -1.69
CA PHE A 28 16.74 20.99 -0.72
C PHE A 28 17.72 19.83 -0.89
N GLY A 29 17.25 18.62 -1.20
CA GLY A 29 18.10 17.47 -1.51
C GLY A 29 19.02 17.71 -2.69
N GLY A 30 18.51 18.35 -3.75
CA GLY A 30 19.29 18.81 -4.89
C GLY A 30 20.35 19.87 -4.52
N VAL A 31 19.96 20.87 -3.70
CA VAL A 31 20.89 21.93 -3.25
C VAL A 31 22.01 21.38 -2.36
N LEU A 32 21.70 20.44 -1.46
CA LEU A 32 22.67 19.79 -0.58
C LEU A 32 23.47 18.65 -1.25
N SER A 33 23.23 18.37 -2.53
CA SER A 33 23.88 17.29 -3.30
C SER A 33 23.79 15.91 -2.63
N VAL A 34 22.66 15.64 -1.98
CA VAL A 34 22.38 14.31 -1.42
C VAL A 34 21.90 13.43 -2.56
N GLU A 35 22.74 12.51 -3.04
CA GLU A 35 22.46 11.65 -4.20
C GLU A 35 21.09 10.94 -4.13
N MET A 36 20.63 10.61 -2.92
CA MET A 36 19.35 9.94 -2.68
C MET A 36 18.11 10.85 -2.84
N LEU A 37 18.28 12.17 -2.80
CA LEU A 37 17.19 13.16 -2.83
C LEU A 37 17.29 14.12 -4.02
N THR A 38 18.21 13.88 -4.96
CA THR A 38 18.28 14.67 -6.19
C THR A 38 17.12 14.32 -7.12
N TYR A 39 16.52 15.34 -7.72
CA TYR A 39 15.50 15.14 -8.76
C TYR A 39 16.15 14.51 -10.01
N VAL A 40 15.74 13.29 -10.33
CA VAL A 40 16.12 12.60 -11.57
C VAL A 40 14.95 12.68 -12.54
N THR A 41 15.19 13.18 -13.74
CA THR A 41 14.19 13.16 -14.82
C THR A 41 13.98 11.71 -15.28
N PRO A 42 12.80 11.11 -15.06
CA PRO A 42 12.56 9.72 -15.44
C PRO A 42 12.49 9.59 -16.95
N GLU A 43 12.99 8.48 -17.47
CA GLU A 43 12.79 8.07 -18.86
C GLU A 43 11.28 7.92 -19.15
N PRO A 44 10.78 8.18 -20.38
CA PRO A 44 9.35 8.16 -20.66
C PRO A 44 8.62 6.87 -20.26
N LEU A 45 9.30 5.72 -20.34
CA LEU A 45 8.75 4.44 -19.91
C LEU A 45 8.58 4.37 -18.38
N PHE A 46 9.56 4.82 -17.61
CA PHE A 46 9.47 4.88 -16.15
C PHE A 46 8.43 5.90 -15.69
N ALA A 47 8.27 7.02 -16.41
CA ALA A 47 7.21 7.97 -16.15
C ALA A 47 5.82 7.34 -16.33
N LEU A 48 5.63 6.50 -17.36
CA LEU A 48 4.40 5.75 -17.57
C LEU A 48 4.13 4.75 -16.42
N TRP A 49 5.17 4.04 -15.96
CA TRP A 49 5.03 3.12 -14.83
C TRP A 49 4.69 3.86 -13.53
N LEU A 50 5.31 5.01 -13.27
CA LEU A 50 5.00 5.87 -12.12
C LEU A 50 3.55 6.34 -12.14
N LEU A 51 3.05 6.78 -13.30
CA LEU A 51 1.63 7.14 -13.46
C LEU A 51 0.71 5.94 -13.23
N GLY A 52 1.08 4.77 -13.75
CA GLY A 52 0.36 3.52 -13.51
C GLY A 52 0.26 3.17 -12.03
N VAL A 53 1.40 3.17 -11.31
CA VAL A 53 1.45 2.91 -9.87
C VAL A 53 0.58 3.92 -9.11
N GLY A 54 0.70 5.21 -9.41
CA GLY A 54 -0.12 6.25 -8.77
C GLY A 54 -1.62 6.07 -9.01
N PHE A 55 -2.02 5.68 -10.23
CA PHE A 55 -3.41 5.39 -10.57
C PHE A 55 -3.94 4.19 -9.80
N PHE A 56 -3.27 3.04 -9.87
CA PHE A 56 -3.70 1.82 -9.18
C PHE A 56 -3.69 1.97 -7.66
N ALA A 57 -2.70 2.66 -7.08
CA ALA A 57 -2.66 2.95 -5.66
C ALA A 57 -3.86 3.81 -5.23
N SER A 58 -4.18 4.86 -5.99
CA SER A 58 -5.32 5.73 -5.70
C SER A 58 -6.66 4.97 -5.75
N VAL A 59 -6.84 4.13 -6.77
CA VAL A 59 -8.02 3.27 -6.91
C VAL A 59 -8.11 2.27 -5.74
N SER A 60 -7.00 1.62 -5.37
CA SER A 60 -6.95 0.69 -4.24
C SER A 60 -7.36 1.37 -2.93
N HIS A 61 -6.78 2.54 -2.63
CA HIS A 61 -7.13 3.32 -1.45
C HIS A 61 -8.60 3.79 -1.46
N PHE A 62 -9.16 4.07 -2.63
CA PHE A 62 -10.55 4.47 -2.77
C PHE A 62 -11.48 3.31 -2.44
N LEU A 63 -11.21 2.14 -3.03
CA LEU A 63 -11.95 0.91 -2.75
C LEU A 63 -11.84 0.48 -1.29
N MET A 64 -10.66 0.61 -0.67
CA MET A 64 -10.47 0.32 0.76
C MET A 64 -11.30 1.27 1.64
N SER A 65 -11.28 2.57 1.32
CA SER A 65 -12.08 3.57 2.03
C SER A 65 -13.58 3.31 1.89
N LEU A 66 -14.03 2.79 0.74
CA LEU A 66 -15.39 2.31 0.55
C LEU A 66 -15.66 1.04 1.37
N ALA A 67 -14.78 0.05 1.32
CA ALA A 67 -14.94 -1.19 2.07
C ALA A 67 -15.10 -0.95 3.58
N LEU A 68 -14.34 -0.01 4.14
CA LEU A 68 -14.44 0.40 5.55
C LEU A 68 -15.77 1.07 5.91
N GLN A 69 -16.51 1.61 4.94
CA GLN A 69 -17.86 2.14 5.17
C GLN A 69 -18.92 1.03 5.22
N TYR A 70 -18.66 -0.13 4.62
CA TYR A 70 -19.60 -1.26 4.54
C TYR A 70 -19.29 -2.41 5.49
N ALA A 71 -18.02 -2.58 5.90
CA ALA A 71 -17.58 -3.66 6.78
C ALA A 71 -16.67 -3.14 7.90
N PRO A 72 -16.78 -3.70 9.12
CA PRO A 72 -15.89 -3.31 10.22
C PRO A 72 -14.45 -3.72 9.92
N SER A 73 -13.50 -2.93 10.45
CA SER A 73 -12.06 -3.13 10.24
C SER A 73 -11.57 -4.54 10.57
N SER A 74 -12.18 -5.20 11.57
CA SER A 74 -11.86 -6.59 11.94
C SER A 74 -12.10 -7.60 10.82
N THR A 75 -13.09 -7.36 9.95
CA THR A 75 -13.41 -8.22 8.81
C THR A 75 -12.47 -7.96 7.62
N LEU A 76 -11.92 -6.75 7.54
CA LEU A 76 -10.96 -6.34 6.49
C LEU A 76 -9.50 -6.64 6.88
N ALA A 77 -9.20 -6.88 8.15
CA ALA A 77 -7.85 -7.24 8.60
C ALA A 77 -7.24 -8.45 7.84
N PRO A 78 -7.99 -9.54 7.59
CA PRO A 78 -7.49 -10.65 6.76
C PRO A 78 -7.13 -10.27 5.32
N LEU A 79 -7.78 -9.25 4.75
CA LEU A 79 -7.48 -8.77 3.40
C LEU A 79 -6.10 -8.10 3.35
N HIS A 80 -5.79 -7.23 4.31
CA HIS A 80 -4.48 -6.57 4.42
C HIS A 80 -3.33 -7.58 4.63
N TYR A 81 -3.60 -8.64 5.38
CA TYR A 81 -2.68 -9.76 5.56
C TYR A 81 -2.37 -10.46 4.25
N LEU A 82 -3.40 -10.73 3.44
CA LEU A 82 -3.24 -11.35 2.13
C LEU A 82 -2.52 -10.42 1.14
N GLU A 83 -2.81 -9.12 1.19
CA GLU A 83 -2.12 -8.10 0.39
C GLU A 83 -0.60 -8.12 0.64
N LEU A 84 -0.16 -8.18 1.90
CA LEU A 84 1.26 -8.24 2.24
C LEU A 84 1.94 -9.51 1.69
N ILE A 85 1.27 -10.66 1.79
CA ILE A 85 1.79 -11.92 1.24
C ILE A 85 1.92 -11.82 -0.28
N MET A 86 0.87 -11.33 -0.96
CA MET A 86 0.86 -11.20 -2.41
C MET A 86 1.90 -10.21 -2.90
N ALA A 87 2.12 -9.10 -2.19
CA ALA A 87 3.19 -8.15 -2.48
C ALA A 87 4.57 -8.81 -2.41
N GLY A 88 4.82 -9.63 -1.39
CA GLY A 88 6.07 -10.39 -1.27
C GLY A 88 6.26 -11.43 -2.39
N VAL A 89 5.20 -12.19 -2.71
CA VAL A 89 5.22 -13.20 -3.78
C VAL A 89 5.41 -12.55 -5.15
N LEU A 90 4.65 -11.50 -5.47
CA LEU A 90 4.80 -10.77 -6.73
C LEU A 90 6.17 -10.08 -6.81
N GLY A 91 6.68 -9.56 -5.70
CA GLY A 91 8.03 -9.03 -5.60
C GLY A 91 9.09 -10.05 -6.04
N TYR A 92 9.00 -11.25 -5.48
CA TYR A 92 9.88 -12.35 -5.87
C TYR A 92 9.70 -12.78 -7.33
N VAL A 93 8.46 -12.94 -7.81
CA VAL A 93 8.18 -13.42 -9.17
C VAL A 93 8.61 -12.42 -10.25
N ILE A 94 8.38 -11.12 -10.01
CA ILE A 94 8.62 -10.07 -11.01
C ILE A 94 10.06 -9.57 -10.96
N PHE A 95 10.60 -9.36 -9.76
CA PHE A 95 11.92 -8.73 -9.58
C PHE A 95 13.02 -9.73 -9.22
N SER A 96 12.69 -11.02 -9.02
CA SER A 96 13.63 -12.04 -8.51
C SER A 96 14.25 -11.66 -7.15
N ASP A 97 13.61 -10.75 -6.41
CA ASP A 97 14.04 -10.33 -5.08
C ASP A 97 13.64 -11.40 -4.07
N VAL A 98 14.62 -12.18 -3.62
CA VAL A 98 14.42 -13.23 -2.63
C VAL A 98 14.13 -12.58 -1.27
N PRO A 99 12.95 -12.83 -0.67
CA PRO A 99 12.64 -12.30 0.66
C PRO A 99 13.63 -12.84 1.69
N ASN A 100 14.18 -11.97 2.53
CA ASN A 100 15.06 -12.39 3.63
C ASN A 100 14.30 -13.27 4.65
N ALA A 101 15.02 -14.05 5.45
CA ALA A 101 14.48 -14.96 6.47
C ALA A 101 13.45 -14.29 7.40
N LEU A 102 13.64 -13.01 7.73
CA LEU A 102 12.69 -12.24 8.53
C LEU A 102 11.35 -12.03 7.79
N ALA A 103 11.39 -11.69 6.50
CA ALA A 103 10.20 -11.52 5.67
C ALA A 103 9.46 -12.86 5.47
N LEU A 104 10.21 -13.94 5.26
CA LEU A 104 9.65 -15.31 5.22
C LEU A 104 8.94 -15.68 6.53
N CYS A 105 9.57 -15.40 7.68
CA CYS A 105 8.96 -15.62 8.99
C CYS A 105 7.64 -14.84 9.14
N GLY A 106 7.64 -13.56 8.76
CA GLY A 106 6.44 -12.73 8.74
C GLY A 106 5.33 -13.33 7.87
N MET A 107 5.65 -13.73 6.62
CA MET A 107 4.68 -14.35 5.72
C MET A 107 4.08 -15.64 6.31
N VAL A 108 4.90 -16.49 6.95
CA VAL A 108 4.40 -17.71 7.61
C VAL A 108 3.42 -17.38 8.73
N ILE A 109 3.73 -16.42 9.59
CA ILE A 109 2.84 -16.00 10.69
C ILE A 109 1.50 -15.49 10.14
N VAL A 110 1.54 -14.69 9.08
CA VAL A 110 0.35 -14.13 8.45
C VAL A 110 -0.52 -15.23 7.81
N ILE A 111 0.11 -16.20 7.11
CA ILE A 111 -0.59 -17.36 6.55
C ILE A 111 -1.26 -18.19 7.66
N LEU A 112 -0.55 -18.45 8.76
CA LEU A 112 -1.09 -19.19 9.90
C LEU A 112 -2.26 -18.45 10.57
N SER A 113 -2.16 -17.13 10.71
CA SER A 113 -3.25 -16.29 11.23
C SER A 113 -4.49 -16.35 10.32
N GLY A 114 -4.30 -16.23 9.01
CA GLY A 114 -5.39 -16.35 8.03
C GLY A 114 -6.06 -17.72 8.09
N LEU A 115 -5.28 -18.80 8.16
CA LEU A 115 -5.80 -20.16 8.29
C LEU A 115 -6.55 -20.37 9.61
N TYR A 116 -6.06 -19.78 10.71
CA TYR A 116 -6.73 -19.82 12.02
C TYR A 116 -8.09 -19.10 11.99
N VAL A 117 -8.20 -17.94 11.34
CA VAL A 117 -9.47 -17.23 11.19
C VAL A 117 -10.49 -18.07 10.43
N VAL A 118 -10.10 -18.67 9.29
CA VAL A 118 -10.97 -19.55 8.50
C VAL A 118 -11.40 -20.78 9.30
N TYR A 119 -10.47 -21.38 10.05
CA TYR A 119 -10.77 -22.50 10.94
C TYR A 119 -11.76 -22.11 12.04
N ARG A 120 -11.54 -20.97 12.71
CA ARG A 120 -12.41 -20.45 13.76
C ARG A 120 -13.82 -20.19 13.25
N GLU A 121 -13.97 -19.58 12.07
CA GLU A 121 -15.28 -19.32 11.46
C GLU A 121 -16.02 -20.62 11.13
N ARG A 122 -15.32 -21.66 10.64
CA ARG A 122 -15.93 -22.97 10.39
C ARG A 122 -16.43 -23.63 11.67
N VAL A 123 -15.66 -23.57 12.75
CA VAL A 123 -16.03 -24.19 14.04
C VAL A 123 -17.18 -23.46 14.72
N LEU A 124 -17.27 -22.13 14.59
CA LEU A 124 -18.36 -21.33 15.17
C LEU A 124 -19.69 -21.48 14.39
N ASN A 125 -19.62 -21.83 13.11
CA ASN A 125 -20.78 -21.94 12.23
C ASN A 125 -21.30 -23.40 12.06
N SER A 126 -20.82 -24.31 12.92
CA SER A 126 -21.22 -25.72 13.05
C SER A 126 -21.67 -26.01 14.46
#